data_AF-A0A1W0E5D4-F1
#
_entry.id   AF-A0A1W0E5D4-F1
#
_cell.length_a   1.000
_cell.length_b   1.000
_cell.length_c   1.000
_cell.angle_alpha   90.00
_cell.angle_beta   90.00
_cell.angle_gamma   90.00
#
_symmetry.space_group_name_H-M   'P 1'
#
loop_
_entity.id
_entity.type
_entity.pdbx_description
1 polymer ?
#
loop_
_entity_poly.entity_id
_entity_poly.type
_entity_poly.pdbx_seq_one_letter_code
_entity_poly.pdbx_strand_id
1 'polypeptide(L)'
;MLKLLRDILNSKEIVKVEEDKILVNGNPIDDKEMVEFKLCEQKYALISVILYIIDRKAKHIDYIKKCKPFSVTPIKLNDKENIVEEIKSYKEEKLKGEFLKMQYATGRKYYVPPFEDINYILVGYDITKKIGLSNVEALLKDKKVIKNTGSGIISASKEFECEGYKFKVFNDFSKFTEEEWNMVKIVFIDGIEKELKTKCKFYEKVKENAVFIAFEKPEDKNISIFTPIVKEDTIINYSFMWDDIKNIIS
;
A
#
# COMPACT_ATOMS: atom_id res chain seq x y z
N MET A 1 6.69 -0.62 30.88
CA MET A 1 7.81 0.09 31.54
C MET A 1 8.64 0.95 30.60
N LEU A 2 9.25 0.42 29.52
CA LEU A 2 10.05 1.24 28.59
C LEU A 2 9.25 2.37 27.92
N LYS A 3 7.94 2.18 27.67
CA LYS A 3 7.02 3.25 27.25
C LYS A 3 6.97 4.42 28.23
N LEU A 4 6.81 4.15 29.52
CA LEU A 4 6.80 5.16 30.59
C LEU A 4 8.12 5.94 30.63
N LEU A 5 9.25 5.23 30.54
CA LEU A 5 10.58 5.85 30.50
C LEU A 5 10.79 6.72 29.26
N ARG A 6 10.23 6.33 28.12
CA ARG A 6 10.24 7.13 26.88
C ARG A 6 9.38 8.40 27.03
N ASP A 7 8.23 8.30 27.68
CA ASP A 7 7.36 9.45 27.95
C ASP A 7 8.05 10.44 28.90
N ILE A 8 8.71 9.95 29.95
CA ILE A 8 9.54 10.76 30.87
C ILE A 8 10.73 11.41 30.13
N LEU A 9 11.36 10.69 29.20
CA LEU A 9 12.45 11.21 28.38
C LEU A 9 12.00 12.37 27.48
N ASN A 10 10.77 12.32 26.97
CA ASN A 10 10.20 13.34 26.08
C ASN A 10 9.56 14.51 26.86
N SER A 11 9.07 14.30 28.07
CA SER A 11 8.35 15.30 28.86
C SER A 11 8.71 15.20 30.34
N LYS A 12 9.68 16.03 30.75
CA LYS A 12 10.20 16.05 32.13
C LYS A 12 9.19 16.56 33.17
N GLU A 13 8.15 17.27 32.73
CA GLU A 13 7.11 17.85 33.60
C GLU A 13 6.20 16.80 34.25
N ILE A 14 6.27 15.56 33.76
CA ILE A 14 5.48 14.43 34.23
C ILE A 14 5.99 13.88 35.57
N VAL A 15 7.24 14.21 35.95
CA VAL A 15 7.88 13.65 37.14
C VAL A 15 8.05 14.69 38.24
N LYS A 16 7.56 14.38 39.44
CA LYS A 16 7.83 15.13 40.66
C LYS A 16 8.68 14.28 41.60
N VAL A 17 9.80 14.84 42.04
CA VAL A 17 10.69 14.20 43.01
C VAL A 17 10.43 14.85 44.36
N GLU A 18 9.88 14.08 45.29
CA GLU A 18 9.74 14.42 46.70
C GLU A 18 10.87 13.77 47.51
N GLU A 19 11.10 14.19 48.75
CA GLU A 19 12.28 13.78 49.55
C GLU A 19 12.43 12.26 49.67
N ASP A 20 11.31 11.53 49.74
CA ASP A 20 11.29 10.07 49.91
C ASP A 20 10.57 9.30 48.78
N LYS A 21 9.99 9.98 47.78
CA LYS A 21 9.18 9.32 46.73
C LYS A 21 9.31 10.00 45.37
N ILE A 22 9.21 9.20 44.31
CA ILE A 22 9.11 9.70 42.93
C ILE A 22 7.69 9.49 42.44
N LEU A 23 7.03 10.58 42.05
CA LEU A 23 5.69 10.59 41.47
C LEU A 23 5.80 10.76 39.96
N VAL A 24 5.18 9.86 39.20
CA VAL A 24 5.05 9.96 37.74
C VAL A 24 3.57 10.05 37.40
N ASN A 25 3.15 11.15 36.76
CA ASN A 25 1.72 11.47 36.55
C ASN A 25 0.90 11.46 37.87
N GLY A 26 1.52 11.83 38.99
CA GLY A 26 0.87 11.83 40.31
C GLY A 26 0.78 10.46 41.01
N ASN A 27 1.25 9.38 40.37
CA ASN A 27 1.30 8.06 40.99
C ASN A 27 2.69 7.78 41.57
N PRO A 28 2.80 7.27 42.81
CA PRO A 28 4.07 6.84 43.38
C PRO A 28 4.60 5.60 42.69
N ILE A 29 5.89 5.62 42.38
CA ILE A 29 6.62 4.45 41.88
C ILE A 29 7.09 3.59 43.06
N ASP A 30 7.00 2.28 42.89
CA ASP A 30 7.52 1.31 43.87
C ASP A 30 9.06 1.26 43.80
N ASP A 31 9.70 1.39 44.96
CA ASP A 31 11.16 1.32 45.12
C ASP A 31 11.74 -0.04 44.72
N LYS A 32 10.90 -1.09 44.66
CA LYS A 32 11.28 -2.45 44.28
C LYS A 32 11.12 -2.75 42.79
N GLU A 33 10.59 -1.82 42.01
CA GLU A 33 10.37 -2.05 40.57
C GLU A 33 11.70 -2.02 39.82
N MET A 34 12.00 -3.10 39.08
CA MET A 34 13.25 -3.28 38.34
C MET A 34 13.00 -3.32 36.84
N VAL A 35 13.81 -2.62 36.07
CA VAL A 35 13.78 -2.58 34.61
C VAL A 35 14.98 -3.34 34.06
N GLU A 36 14.73 -4.21 33.10
CA GLU A 36 15.75 -4.96 32.37
C GLU A 36 16.06 -4.27 31.05
N PHE A 37 17.36 -4.05 30.78
CA PHE A 37 17.85 -3.47 29.54
C PHE A 37 18.65 -4.52 28.78
N LYS A 38 18.21 -4.84 27.57
CA LYS A 38 18.82 -5.87 26.70
C LYS A 38 20.24 -5.50 26.30
N LEU A 39 20.54 -4.21 26.11
CA LEU A 39 21.88 -3.75 25.73
C LEU A 39 22.90 -3.77 26.88
N CYS A 40 22.43 -3.87 28.13
CA CYS A 40 23.29 -3.83 29.31
C CYS A 40 23.38 -5.18 30.04
N GLU A 41 22.58 -6.17 29.63
CA GLU A 41 22.47 -7.50 30.28
C GLU A 41 22.28 -7.44 31.81
N GLN A 42 21.72 -6.32 32.30
CA GLN A 42 21.61 -6.02 33.73
C GLN A 42 20.26 -5.37 34.05
N LYS A 43 19.76 -5.67 35.25
CA LYS A 43 18.55 -5.06 35.82
C LYS A 43 18.91 -3.87 36.70
N TYR A 44 18.20 -2.77 36.50
CA TYR A 44 18.34 -1.54 37.27
C TYR A 44 17.02 -1.18 37.94
N ALA A 45 17.09 -0.59 39.14
CA ALA A 45 15.90 -0.05 39.79
C ALA A 45 15.30 1.07 38.92
N LEU A 46 13.98 1.07 38.76
CA LEU A 46 13.26 2.03 37.93
C LEU A 46 13.55 3.47 38.38
N ILE A 47 13.61 3.70 39.69
CA ILE A 47 13.99 4.98 40.31
C ILE A 47 15.38 5.45 39.88
N SER A 48 16.38 4.55 39.86
CA SER A 48 17.73 4.88 39.41
C SER A 48 17.76 5.36 37.96
N VAL A 49 16.92 4.76 37.10
CA VAL A 49 16.79 5.15 35.69
C VAL A 49 16.07 6.48 35.54
N ILE A 50 15.00 6.70 36.28
CA ILE A 50 14.23 7.96 36.24
C ILE A 50 15.07 9.14 36.71
N LEU A 51 15.79 9.00 37.84
CA LEU A 51 16.70 10.02 38.34
C LEU A 51 17.79 10.38 37.32
N TYR A 52 18.27 9.38 36.56
CA TYR A 52 19.24 9.61 35.51
C TYR A 52 18.65 10.34 34.29
N ILE A 53 17.42 10.02 33.89
CA ILE A 53 16.73 10.67 32.76
C ILE A 53 16.45 12.15 33.07
N ILE A 54 15.97 12.45 34.29
CA ILE A 54 15.66 13.82 34.73
C ILE A 54 16.93 14.68 34.66
N ASP A 55 18.05 14.15 35.16
CA ASP A 55 19.29 14.89 35.33
C ASP A 55 20.44 14.42 34.43
N ARG A 56 20.12 14.16 33.16
CA ARG A 56 21.08 13.64 32.15
C ARG A 56 22.35 14.50 31.97
N LYS A 57 22.29 15.79 32.28
CA LYS A 57 23.41 16.73 32.11
C LYS A 57 24.29 16.85 33.35
N ALA A 58 23.86 16.34 34.51
CA ALA A 58 24.67 16.38 35.73
C ALA A 58 25.86 15.43 35.66
N LYS A 59 26.93 15.78 36.39
CA LYS A 59 28.09 14.91 36.54
C LYS A 59 27.67 13.62 37.25
N HIS A 60 28.33 12.51 36.93
CA HIS A 60 27.99 11.21 37.50
C HIS A 60 28.01 11.19 39.03
N ILE A 61 28.91 11.97 39.64
CA ILE A 61 29.06 12.12 41.09
C ILE A 61 27.80 12.74 41.72
N ASP A 62 27.20 13.73 41.07
CA ASP A 62 26.00 14.41 41.57
C ASP A 62 24.76 13.50 41.46
N TYR A 63 24.71 12.69 40.40
CA TYR A 63 23.71 11.63 40.25
C TYR A 63 23.82 10.59 41.38
N ILE A 64 25.03 10.11 41.71
CA ILE A 64 25.23 9.14 42.80
C ILE A 64 24.72 9.70 44.13
N LYS A 65 24.94 10.99 44.40
CA LYS A 65 24.42 11.64 45.61
C LYS A 65 22.90 11.64 45.64
N LYS A 66 22.23 11.83 44.50
CA LYS A 66 20.75 11.79 44.39
C LYS A 66 20.15 10.40 44.52
N CYS A 67 20.90 9.34 44.27
CA CYS A 67 20.43 7.96 44.49
C CYS A 67 20.46 7.52 45.96
N LYS A 68 21.27 8.19 46.80
CA LYS A 68 21.43 7.82 48.23
C LYS A 68 20.16 7.92 49.06
N PRO A 69 19.34 9.00 48.97
CA PRO A 69 18.09 9.12 49.74
C PRO A 69 17.12 7.96 49.46
N PHE A 70 17.07 7.51 48.21
CA PHE A 70 16.17 6.44 47.77
C PHE A 70 16.72 5.03 48.02
N SER A 71 17.90 4.88 48.63
CA SER A 71 18.56 3.58 48.86
C SER A 71 18.70 2.70 47.61
N VAL A 72 18.83 3.31 46.42
CA VAL A 72 18.94 2.58 45.15
C VAL A 72 20.36 2.54 44.61
N THR A 73 20.71 1.43 43.96
CA THR A 73 22.00 1.27 43.30
C THR A 73 22.08 2.16 42.05
N PRO A 74 23.09 3.04 41.92
CA PRO A 74 23.23 3.92 40.76
C PRO A 74 23.59 3.13 39.49
N ILE A 75 23.17 3.65 38.33
CA ILE A 75 23.55 3.11 37.03
C ILE A 75 25.06 3.26 36.80
N LYS A 76 25.70 2.19 36.32
CA LYS A 76 27.13 2.17 35.96
C LYS A 76 27.41 3.18 34.85
N LEU A 77 28.58 3.82 34.90
CA LEU A 77 28.96 4.84 33.91
C LEU A 77 28.89 4.34 32.47
N ASN A 78 29.33 3.09 32.22
CA ASN A 78 29.39 2.50 30.89
C ASN A 78 27.99 2.18 30.31
N ASP A 79 27.00 1.97 31.16
CA ASP A 79 25.66 1.50 30.75
C ASP A 79 24.70 2.67 30.46
N LYS A 80 25.13 3.89 30.80
CA LYS A 80 24.33 5.12 30.70
C LYS A 80 23.93 5.49 29.28
N GLU A 81 24.81 5.27 28.31
CA GLU A 81 24.53 5.59 26.91
C GLU A 81 23.62 4.51 26.30
N ASN A 82 23.91 3.25 26.59
CA ASN A 82 23.14 2.08 26.15
C ASN A 82 21.69 2.13 26.65
N ILE A 83 21.46 2.50 27.91
CA ILE A 83 20.11 2.66 28.48
C ILE A 83 19.31 3.73 27.72
N VAL A 84 19.95 4.87 27.39
CA VAL A 84 19.27 5.96 26.68
C VAL A 84 18.95 5.56 25.24
N GLU A 85 19.85 4.85 24.59
CA GLU A 85 19.64 4.34 23.24
C GLU A 85 18.50 3.31 23.19
N GLU A 86 18.43 2.41 24.17
CA GLU A 86 17.35 1.42 24.28
C GLU A 86 15.98 2.06 24.52
N ILE A 87 15.91 3.10 25.36
CA ILE A 87 14.65 3.85 25.60
C ILE A 87 14.21 4.59 24.33
N LYS A 88 15.15 5.16 23.56
CA LYS A 88 14.82 5.88 22.31
C LYS A 88 14.41 4.95 21.18
N SER A 89 15.09 3.81 21.07
CA SER A 89 14.82 2.80 20.04
C SER A 89 13.58 1.97 20.34
N TYR A 90 13.04 2.05 21.56
CA TYR A 90 11.78 1.41 21.94
C TYR A 90 10.63 1.84 21.02
N LYS A 91 10.24 0.95 20.12
CA LYS A 91 8.98 1.02 19.37
C LYS A 91 7.96 0.18 20.11
N GLU A 92 6.77 0.72 20.29
CA GLU A 92 5.66 -0.02 20.88
C GLU A 92 5.45 -1.29 20.04
N GLU A 93 5.57 -2.46 20.69
CA GLU A 93 5.22 -3.71 20.04
C GLU A 93 3.74 -3.60 19.68
N LYS A 94 3.46 -3.45 18.38
CA LYS A 94 2.10 -3.60 17.89
C LYS A 94 1.65 -4.97 18.38
N LEU A 95 0.61 -5.01 19.21
CA LEU A 95 -0.07 -6.25 19.58
C LEU A 95 -0.21 -7.04 18.29
N LYS A 96 0.45 -8.20 18.21
CA LYS A 96 0.18 -9.14 17.13
C LYS A 96 -1.29 -9.46 17.29
N GLY A 97 -2.12 -8.83 16.47
CA GLY A 97 -3.50 -9.22 16.37
C GLY A 97 -3.47 -10.72 16.08
N GLU A 98 -4.06 -11.51 16.97
CA GLU A 98 -4.37 -12.87 16.60
C GLU A 98 -5.37 -12.75 15.46
N PHE A 99 -4.92 -13.10 14.26
CA PHE A 99 -5.87 -13.49 13.24
C PHE A 99 -6.57 -14.69 13.84
N LEU A 100 -7.82 -14.50 14.27
CA LEU A 100 -8.75 -15.60 14.42
C LEU A 100 -8.67 -16.36 13.11
N LYS A 101 -7.98 -17.51 13.11
CA LYS A 101 -8.14 -18.47 12.03
C LYS A 101 -9.61 -18.79 12.07
N MET A 102 -10.36 -18.23 11.13
CA MET A 102 -11.76 -18.56 10.95
C MET A 102 -11.79 -20.07 10.76
N GLN A 103 -12.21 -20.80 11.80
CA GLN A 103 -12.69 -22.14 11.62
C GLN A 103 -14.01 -21.95 10.91
N TYR A 104 -13.98 -22.02 9.59
CA TYR A 104 -15.19 -22.09 8.80
C TYR A 104 -16.01 -23.23 9.39
N ALA A 105 -17.23 -22.91 9.87
CA ALA A 105 -18.16 -23.93 10.26
C ALA A 105 -18.40 -24.79 9.02
N THR A 106 -17.85 -26.00 9.01
CA THR A 106 -17.98 -26.94 7.92
C THR A 106 -19.47 -27.13 7.64
N GLY A 107 -19.93 -26.67 6.47
CA GLY A 107 -21.32 -26.77 6.03
C GLY A 107 -22.12 -25.46 5.98
N ARG A 108 -21.60 -24.32 6.44
CA ARG A 108 -22.24 -23.02 6.14
C ARG A 108 -21.70 -22.48 4.81
N LYS A 109 -22.60 -22.31 3.83
CA LYS A 109 -22.30 -21.56 2.60
C LYS A 109 -22.16 -20.09 2.98
N TYR A 110 -20.93 -19.60 2.99
CA TYR A 110 -20.67 -18.18 3.15
C TYR A 110 -21.05 -17.48 1.84
N TYR A 111 -21.88 -16.45 1.92
CA TYR A 111 -22.13 -15.56 0.79
C TYR A 111 -20.87 -14.70 0.62
N VAL A 112 -19.99 -15.13 -0.27
CA VAL A 112 -18.96 -14.26 -0.82
C VAL A 112 -19.72 -13.31 -1.74
N PRO A 113 -19.72 -11.98 -1.48
CA PRO A 113 -20.27 -11.03 -2.43
C PRO A 113 -19.60 -11.30 -3.79
N PRO A 114 -20.36 -11.44 -4.89
CA PRO A 114 -19.74 -11.56 -6.19
C PRO A 114 -18.79 -10.37 -6.35
N PHE A 115 -17.54 -10.65 -6.74
CA PHE A 115 -16.66 -9.57 -7.18
C PHE A 115 -17.43 -8.81 -8.25
N GLU A 116 -17.49 -7.48 -8.16
CA GLU A 116 -18.02 -6.72 -9.28
C GLU A 116 -17.13 -7.04 -10.49
N ASP A 117 -17.70 -7.65 -11.53
CA ASP A 117 -16.97 -8.06 -12.71
C ASP A 117 -16.49 -6.80 -13.46
N ILE A 118 -15.27 -6.36 -13.15
CA ILE A 118 -14.62 -5.24 -13.82
C ILE A 118 -13.85 -5.79 -15.02
N ASN A 119 -14.19 -5.32 -16.21
CA ASN A 119 -13.56 -5.72 -17.46
C ASN A 119 -12.39 -4.79 -17.79
N TYR A 120 -11.20 -5.35 -17.99
CA TYR A 120 -10.00 -4.55 -18.24
C TYR A 120 -9.83 -4.25 -19.73
N ILE A 121 -9.42 -3.01 -20.02
CA ILE A 121 -9.12 -2.51 -21.36
C ILE A 121 -7.66 -2.07 -21.40
N LEU A 122 -6.89 -2.56 -22.36
CA LEU A 122 -5.52 -2.10 -22.59
C LEU A 122 -5.48 -1.10 -23.74
N VAL A 123 -4.79 0.02 -23.53
CA VAL A 123 -4.56 1.06 -24.54
C VAL A 123 -3.10 1.49 -24.54
N GLY A 124 -2.66 2.08 -25.65
CA GLY A 124 -1.32 2.66 -25.75
C GLY A 124 -1.09 3.89 -24.91
N TYR A 125 0.17 4.08 -24.50
CA TYR A 125 0.65 5.30 -23.86
C TYR A 125 0.87 6.46 -24.85
N ASP A 126 0.90 6.16 -26.16
CA ASP A 126 1.29 7.13 -27.19
C ASP A 126 0.19 8.15 -27.50
N ILE A 127 0.52 9.44 -27.29
CA ILE A 127 -0.36 10.60 -27.51
C ILE A 127 -0.71 10.76 -29.00
N THR A 128 0.14 10.26 -29.89
CA THR A 128 -0.05 10.35 -31.36
C THR A 128 -1.03 9.31 -31.89
N LYS A 129 -1.38 8.30 -31.09
CA LYS A 129 -2.28 7.23 -31.51
C LYS A 129 -3.74 7.66 -31.46
N LYS A 130 -4.55 7.03 -32.30
CA LYS A 130 -5.97 7.34 -32.45
C LYS A 130 -6.74 7.10 -31.16
N ILE A 131 -6.39 6.08 -30.37
CA ILE A 131 -7.05 5.72 -29.11
C ILE A 131 -6.06 5.65 -27.96
N GLY A 132 -6.46 6.20 -26.82
CA GLY A 132 -5.73 6.18 -25.55
C GLY A 132 -6.69 6.37 -24.36
N LEU A 133 -6.12 6.58 -23.17
CA LEU A 133 -6.91 6.73 -21.93
C LEU A 133 -7.95 7.86 -21.98
N SER A 134 -7.63 8.95 -22.67
CA SER A 134 -8.47 10.15 -22.72
C SER A 134 -9.74 9.98 -23.53
N ASN A 135 -9.75 9.12 -24.56
CA ASN A 135 -10.82 9.07 -25.55
C ASN A 135 -11.50 7.70 -25.71
N VAL A 136 -10.95 6.62 -25.13
CA VAL A 136 -11.56 5.28 -25.24
C VAL A 136 -12.98 5.21 -24.67
N GLU A 137 -13.26 5.98 -23.61
CA GLU A 137 -14.61 6.06 -23.05
C GLU A 137 -15.59 6.67 -24.04
N ALA A 138 -15.22 7.76 -24.72
CA ALA A 138 -16.06 8.40 -25.74
C ALA A 138 -16.23 7.49 -26.98
N LEU A 139 -15.22 6.69 -27.32
CA LEU A 139 -15.36 5.69 -28.37
C LEU A 139 -16.42 4.65 -28.02
N LEU A 140 -16.43 4.14 -26.79
CA LEU A 140 -17.36 3.09 -26.39
C LEU A 140 -18.75 3.63 -26.05
N LYS A 141 -18.87 4.82 -25.45
CA LYS A 141 -20.17 5.42 -25.13
C LYS A 141 -20.81 6.12 -26.32
N ASP A 142 -20.05 6.98 -26.98
CA ASP A 142 -20.57 7.91 -27.98
C ASP A 142 -20.32 7.44 -29.41
N LYS A 143 -19.60 6.32 -29.60
CA LYS A 143 -19.22 5.75 -30.91
C LYS A 143 -18.31 6.68 -31.71
N LYS A 144 -17.66 7.63 -31.02
CA LYS A 144 -16.87 8.71 -31.62
C LYS A 144 -15.38 8.56 -31.33
N VAL A 145 -14.56 8.78 -32.36
CA VAL A 145 -13.11 8.85 -32.25
C VAL A 145 -12.72 10.32 -32.09
N ILE A 146 -12.62 10.77 -30.85
CA ILE A 146 -12.21 12.14 -30.54
C ILE A 146 -10.69 12.22 -30.58
N LYS A 147 -10.13 13.20 -31.30
CA LYS A 147 -8.68 13.44 -31.30
C LYS A 147 -8.20 13.73 -29.88
N ASN A 148 -7.07 13.11 -29.50
CA ASN A 148 -6.41 13.38 -28.22
C ASN A 148 -5.97 14.86 -28.19
N THR A 149 -6.72 15.67 -27.46
CA THR A 149 -6.49 17.12 -27.33
C THR A 149 -5.77 17.48 -26.03
N GLY A 150 -5.47 16.50 -25.18
CA GLY A 150 -4.89 16.70 -23.85
C GLY A 150 -3.43 16.26 -23.73
N SER A 151 -2.60 17.16 -23.20
CA SER A 151 -1.28 16.86 -22.66
C SER A 151 -1.38 15.91 -21.47
N GLY A 152 -0.72 14.75 -21.56
CA GLY A 152 -0.17 13.99 -20.43
C GLY A 152 -1.09 13.78 -19.22
N ILE A 153 -2.14 12.97 -19.37
CA ILE A 153 -2.74 12.34 -18.18
C ILE A 153 -1.77 11.23 -17.74
N ILE A 154 -0.95 11.54 -16.73
CA ILE A 154 -0.10 10.57 -15.98
C ILE A 154 -0.99 9.76 -15.03
N SER A 155 -2.18 9.33 -15.48
CA SER A 155 -2.97 8.35 -14.75
C SER A 155 -2.69 7.00 -15.38
N ALA A 156 -2.26 6.02 -14.56
CA ALA A 156 -2.00 4.66 -15.03
C ALA A 156 -3.29 3.93 -15.43
N SER A 157 -4.44 4.40 -14.93
CA SER A 157 -5.75 3.81 -15.24
C SER A 157 -6.91 4.80 -15.17
N LYS A 158 -8.04 4.41 -15.76
CA LYS A 158 -9.32 5.14 -15.73
C LYS A 158 -10.48 4.15 -15.68
N GLU A 159 -11.47 4.38 -14.82
CA GLU A 159 -12.67 3.55 -14.70
C GLU A 159 -13.88 4.27 -15.31
N PHE A 160 -14.76 3.52 -15.95
CA PHE A 160 -16.05 4.01 -16.45
C PHE A 160 -17.05 2.85 -16.62
N GLU A 161 -18.34 3.18 -16.74
CA GLU A 161 -19.40 2.21 -17.01
C GLU A 161 -20.00 2.44 -18.40
N CYS A 162 -20.25 1.38 -19.16
CA CYS A 162 -20.86 1.45 -20.50
C CYS A 162 -21.87 0.31 -20.69
N GLU A 163 -23.12 0.65 -21.00
CA GLU A 163 -24.25 -0.30 -21.14
C GLU A 163 -24.39 -1.30 -19.98
N GLY A 164 -24.14 -0.87 -18.74
CA GLY A 164 -24.26 -1.71 -17.53
C GLY A 164 -23.02 -2.54 -17.20
N TYR A 165 -21.96 -2.47 -18.02
CA TYR A 165 -20.69 -3.13 -17.74
C TYR A 165 -19.67 -2.14 -17.20
N LYS A 166 -18.94 -2.55 -16.15
CA LYS A 166 -17.84 -1.78 -15.56
C LYS A 166 -16.55 -2.07 -16.30
N PHE A 167 -15.84 -1.02 -16.68
CA PHE A 167 -14.56 -1.10 -17.36
C PHE A 167 -13.47 -0.35 -16.62
N LYS A 168 -12.26 -0.90 -16.68
CA LYS A 168 -11.04 -0.24 -16.21
C LYS A 168 -9.99 -0.26 -17.29
N VAL A 169 -9.58 0.92 -17.73
CA VAL A 169 -8.61 1.11 -18.80
C VAL A 169 -7.23 1.29 -18.19
N PHE A 170 -6.22 0.69 -18.80
CA PHE A 170 -4.82 0.82 -18.42
C PHE A 170 -3.96 1.20 -19.62
N ASN A 171 -3.02 2.13 -19.40
CA ASN A 171 -1.93 2.43 -20.34
C ASN A 171 -0.56 1.91 -19.86
N ASP A 172 -0.47 1.41 -18.63
CA ASP A 172 0.70 0.71 -18.08
C ASP A 172 0.23 -0.59 -17.42
N PHE A 173 0.72 -1.70 -17.94
CA PHE A 173 0.43 -3.05 -17.46
C PHE A 173 1.72 -3.80 -17.08
N SER A 174 2.79 -3.06 -16.76
CA SER A 174 4.09 -3.63 -16.38
C SER A 174 4.08 -4.47 -15.11
N LYS A 175 3.07 -4.29 -14.24
CA LYS A 175 2.94 -4.98 -12.94
C LYS A 175 1.74 -5.93 -12.85
N PHE A 176 1.10 -6.25 -13.98
CA PHE A 176 -0.09 -7.10 -13.98
C PHE A 176 0.21 -8.50 -13.45
N THR A 177 -0.63 -8.95 -12.54
CA THR A 177 -0.71 -10.31 -12.02
C THR A 177 -1.46 -11.22 -13.01
N GLU A 178 -1.37 -12.55 -12.82
CA GLU A 178 -2.12 -13.50 -13.67
C GLU A 178 -3.64 -13.27 -13.59
N GLU A 179 -4.16 -12.93 -12.41
CA GLU A 179 -5.57 -12.62 -12.21
C GLU A 179 -6.00 -11.38 -13.02
N GLU A 180 -5.20 -10.32 -13.00
CA GLU A 180 -5.46 -9.11 -13.79
C GLU A 180 -5.39 -9.36 -15.30
N TRP A 181 -4.48 -10.23 -15.75
CA TRP A 181 -4.44 -10.65 -17.16
C TRP A 181 -5.70 -11.39 -17.60
N ASN A 182 -6.32 -12.18 -16.71
CA ASN A 182 -7.58 -12.87 -16.99
C ASN A 182 -8.79 -11.91 -17.05
N MET A 183 -8.67 -10.73 -16.45
CA MET A 183 -9.69 -9.67 -16.51
C MET A 183 -9.61 -8.84 -17.80
N VAL A 184 -8.55 -8.97 -18.59
CA VAL A 184 -8.40 -8.24 -19.86
C VAL A 184 -9.38 -8.79 -20.89
N LYS A 185 -10.33 -7.94 -21.32
CA LYS A 185 -11.38 -8.31 -22.30
C LYS A 185 -11.26 -7.53 -23.60
N ILE A 186 -10.59 -6.38 -23.59
CA ILE A 186 -10.44 -5.53 -24.77
C ILE A 186 -8.99 -5.04 -24.85
N VAL A 187 -8.39 -5.15 -26.03
CA VAL A 187 -7.02 -4.71 -26.29
C VAL A 187 -7.01 -3.82 -27.53
N PHE A 188 -6.74 -2.53 -27.35
CA PHE A 188 -6.42 -1.63 -28.46
C PHE A 188 -4.95 -1.79 -28.81
N ILE A 189 -4.66 -2.63 -29.80
CA ILE A 189 -3.30 -3.14 -30.07
C ILE A 189 -2.36 -2.08 -30.65
N ASP A 190 -2.91 -1.01 -31.24
CA ASP A 190 -2.15 0.05 -31.88
C ASP A 190 -1.11 0.66 -30.92
N GLY A 191 0.18 0.39 -31.17
CA GLY A 191 1.30 0.92 -30.39
C GLY A 191 1.67 0.13 -29.13
N ILE A 192 0.91 -0.90 -28.75
CA ILE A 192 1.23 -1.75 -27.58
C ILE A 192 1.64 -3.17 -27.93
N GLU A 193 1.55 -3.58 -29.21
CA GLU A 193 1.82 -4.95 -29.63
C GLU A 193 3.16 -5.53 -29.11
N LYS A 194 4.25 -4.77 -29.28
CA LYS A 194 5.59 -5.20 -28.84
C LYS A 194 5.69 -5.30 -27.32
N GLU A 195 5.06 -4.37 -26.62
CA GLU A 195 5.03 -4.35 -25.17
C GLU A 195 4.21 -5.53 -24.62
N LEU A 196 3.06 -5.80 -25.25
CA LEU A 196 2.20 -6.91 -24.89
C LEU A 196 2.90 -8.25 -25.08
N LYS A 197 3.58 -8.47 -26.21
CA LYS A 197 4.38 -9.68 -26.49
C LYS A 197 5.54 -9.89 -25.52
N THR A 198 6.15 -8.81 -25.03
CA THR A 198 7.34 -8.89 -24.17
C THR A 198 7.00 -8.96 -22.69
N LYS A 199 5.95 -8.26 -22.23
CA LYS A 199 5.56 -8.19 -20.83
C LYS A 199 4.46 -9.19 -20.43
N CYS A 200 3.60 -9.61 -21.36
CA CYS A 200 2.53 -10.57 -21.06
C CYS A 200 3.05 -12.01 -21.18
N LYS A 201 3.28 -12.67 -20.04
CA LYS A 201 3.62 -14.10 -20.00
C LYS A 201 2.47 -15.00 -20.48
N PHE A 202 1.24 -14.49 -20.46
CA PHE A 202 0.01 -15.20 -20.78
C PHE A 202 -0.62 -14.73 -22.09
N TYR A 203 0.21 -14.23 -23.01
CA TYR A 203 -0.25 -13.60 -24.24
C TYR A 203 -1.23 -14.45 -25.05
N GLU A 204 -0.99 -15.75 -25.17
CA GLU A 204 -1.90 -16.67 -25.87
C GLU A 204 -3.27 -16.78 -25.19
N LYS A 205 -3.34 -16.82 -23.85
CA LYS A 205 -4.62 -16.78 -23.14
C LYS A 205 -5.36 -15.47 -23.38
N VAL A 206 -4.64 -14.34 -23.44
CA VAL A 206 -5.26 -13.03 -23.70
C VAL A 206 -5.81 -12.99 -25.12
N LYS A 207 -5.14 -13.59 -26.12
CA LYS A 207 -5.66 -13.71 -27.49
C LYS A 207 -7.00 -14.43 -27.57
N GLU A 208 -7.18 -15.46 -26.75
CA GLU A 208 -8.40 -16.27 -26.74
C GLU A 208 -9.56 -15.59 -26.01
N ASN A 209 -9.25 -14.74 -25.02
CA ASN A 209 -10.24 -14.19 -24.08
C ASN A 209 -10.49 -12.68 -24.22
N ALA A 210 -9.89 -12.02 -25.20
CA ALA A 210 -10.05 -10.59 -25.43
C ALA A 210 -10.32 -10.24 -26.89
N VAL A 211 -11.07 -9.17 -27.12
CA VAL A 211 -11.25 -8.57 -28.44
C VAL A 211 -10.06 -7.67 -28.73
N PHE A 212 -9.34 -7.96 -29.81
CA PHE A 212 -8.26 -7.10 -30.28
C PHE A 212 -8.81 -6.13 -31.32
N ILE A 213 -8.61 -4.84 -31.06
CA ILE A 213 -9.09 -3.74 -31.91
C ILE A 213 -7.89 -2.98 -32.43
N ALA A 214 -7.79 -2.82 -33.74
CA ALA A 214 -6.73 -2.07 -34.39
C ALA A 214 -7.31 -1.11 -35.43
N PHE A 215 -6.83 0.13 -35.44
CA PHE A 215 -7.11 1.11 -36.49
C PHE A 215 -6.02 1.10 -37.57
N GLU A 216 -4.85 0.54 -37.26
CA GLU A 216 -3.75 0.30 -38.18
C GLU A 216 -3.57 -1.20 -38.39
N LYS A 217 -2.89 -1.59 -39.47
CA LYS A 217 -2.65 -3.00 -39.74
C LYS A 217 -1.60 -3.52 -38.72
N PRO A 218 -1.93 -4.54 -37.91
CA PRO A 218 -1.03 -5.13 -36.93
C PRO A 218 0.20 -5.77 -37.60
N GLU A 219 1.31 -5.89 -36.87
CA GLU A 219 2.48 -6.67 -37.33
C GLU A 219 2.19 -8.19 -37.20
N ASP A 220 1.46 -8.61 -36.16
CA ASP A 220 1.01 -9.99 -35.96
C ASP A 220 -0.15 -10.38 -36.89
N LYS A 221 0.06 -11.40 -37.72
CA LYS A 221 -0.98 -11.97 -38.59
C LYS A 221 -1.81 -13.06 -37.92
N ASN A 222 -1.39 -13.52 -36.73
CA ASN A 222 -2.02 -14.65 -36.06
C ASN A 222 -3.08 -14.24 -35.02
N ILE A 223 -3.45 -12.96 -34.98
CA ILE A 223 -4.48 -12.43 -34.08
C ILE A 223 -5.71 -12.07 -34.90
N SER A 224 -6.87 -12.53 -34.45
CA SER A 224 -8.15 -12.05 -34.99
C SER A 224 -8.36 -10.62 -34.52
N ILE A 225 -8.39 -9.68 -35.46
CA ILE A 225 -8.45 -8.25 -35.16
C ILE A 225 -9.70 -7.65 -35.77
N PHE A 226 -10.48 -6.98 -34.92
CA PHE A 226 -11.54 -6.12 -35.35
C PHE A 226 -10.96 -4.79 -35.83
N THR A 227 -11.29 -4.38 -37.06
CA THR A 227 -10.86 -3.10 -37.63
C THR A 227 -12.04 -2.13 -37.70
N PRO A 228 -12.08 -1.09 -36.86
CA PRO A 228 -13.15 -0.09 -36.91
C PRO A 228 -13.08 0.75 -38.20
N ILE A 229 -14.23 0.96 -38.83
CA ILE A 229 -14.39 1.82 -40.00
C ILE A 229 -14.86 3.20 -39.51
N VAL A 230 -13.96 4.19 -39.59
CA VAL A 230 -14.23 5.55 -39.13
C VAL A 230 -14.62 6.45 -40.31
N LYS A 231 -15.78 7.11 -40.22
CA LYS A 231 -16.21 8.17 -41.13
C LYS A 231 -16.71 9.34 -40.32
N GLU A 232 -16.20 10.54 -40.59
CA GLU A 232 -16.58 11.77 -39.87
C GLU A 232 -16.51 11.57 -38.35
N ASP A 233 -15.38 11.02 -37.88
CA ASP A 233 -15.09 10.70 -36.49
C ASP A 233 -16.05 9.71 -35.81
N THR A 234 -16.88 9.00 -36.58
CA THR A 234 -17.85 8.01 -36.06
C THR A 234 -17.52 6.61 -36.57
N ILE A 235 -17.63 5.59 -35.71
CA ILE A 235 -17.44 4.19 -36.08
C ILE A 235 -18.72 3.64 -36.71
N ILE A 236 -18.69 3.35 -38.02
CA ILE A 236 -19.88 2.89 -38.77
C ILE A 236 -20.23 1.43 -38.43
N ASN A 237 -19.22 0.59 -38.24
CA ASN A 237 -19.39 -0.83 -37.90
C ASN A 237 -19.40 -1.08 -36.38
N TYR A 238 -19.82 -0.09 -35.58
CA TYR A 238 -19.78 -0.15 -34.12
C TYR A 238 -20.57 -1.34 -33.55
N SER A 239 -21.74 -1.64 -34.12
CA SER A 239 -22.59 -2.75 -33.64
C SER A 239 -21.84 -4.08 -33.65
N PHE A 240 -21.14 -4.39 -34.74
CA PHE A 240 -20.34 -5.61 -34.85
C PHE A 240 -19.21 -5.65 -33.82
N MET A 241 -18.50 -4.53 -33.63
CA MET A 241 -17.45 -4.41 -32.62
C MET A 241 -18.00 -4.68 -31.22
N TRP A 242 -19.17 -4.13 -30.94
CA TRP A 242 -19.78 -4.20 -29.63
C TRP A 242 -20.42 -5.56 -29.34
N ASP A 243 -20.96 -6.23 -30.36
CA ASP A 243 -21.44 -7.60 -30.25
C ASP A 243 -20.29 -8.56 -29.91
N ASP A 244 -19.12 -8.40 -30.55
CA ASP A 244 -17.91 -9.17 -30.22
C ASP A 244 -17.46 -8.92 -28.77
N ILE A 245 -17.47 -7.67 -28.32
CA ILE A 245 -17.16 -7.31 -26.93
C ILE A 245 -18.16 -7.98 -25.98
N LYS A 246 -19.46 -7.91 -26.27
CA LYS A 246 -20.52 -8.52 -25.46
C LYS A 246 -20.36 -10.02 -25.33
N ASN A 247 -19.97 -10.70 -26.40
CA ASN A 247 -19.74 -12.15 -26.39
C ASN A 247 -18.57 -12.58 -25.49
N ILE A 248 -17.60 -11.68 -25.26
CA ILE A 248 -16.43 -11.95 -24.41
C ILE A 248 -16.67 -11.61 -22.93
N ILE A 249 -17.51 -10.61 -22.65
CA ILE A 249 -17.79 -10.14 -21.28
C ILE A 249 -19.02 -10.81 -20.64
N SER A 250 -19.86 -11.51 -21.42
CA SER A 250 -21.04 -12.24 -20.93
C SER A 250 -20.69 -13.68 -20.55
#